data_AF-A0A139XY57-F1
#
_entry.id   AF-A0A139XY57-F1
#
_cell.length_a   1.000
_cell.length_b   1.000
_cell.length_c   1.000
_cell.angle_alpha   90.00
_cell.angle_beta   90.00
_cell.angle_gamma   90.00
#
_symmetry.space_group_name_H-M   'P 1'
#
loop_
_entity.id
_entity.type
_entity.pdbx_description
1 polymer ?
#
loop_
_entity_poly.entity_id
_entity_poly.type
_entity_poly.pdbx_seq_one_letter_code
_entity_poly.pdbx_strand_id
1 'polypeptide(L)'
;WGYVYSHDRLGRPCLVLRLGNLSLTSSSPSSSPSALSSSASPAGSSGESDWKLAFVFLVEEALKSMGRDVEQLVVLLDARNVSFKNFPVPEILQMQVILQAFYPERLGIVLVVNANWQAKLLWLSLRAQLSGSTRSKIFFLPSEPKKLREFLLTFFEESRLPKWCLQCFS
;
A
#
# COMPACT_ATOMS: atom_id res chain seq x y z
N TRP A 1 8.36 3.02 0.90
CA TRP A 1 7.14 2.83 0.10
C TRP A 1 5.86 2.91 0.94
N GLY A 2 5.92 2.83 2.27
CA GLY A 2 4.79 3.13 3.16
C GLY A 2 5.25 3.66 4.52
N TYR A 3 4.32 4.18 5.32
CA TYR A 3 4.53 4.67 6.69
C TYR A 3 3.21 4.78 7.46
N VAL A 4 3.26 4.73 8.79
CA VAL A 4 2.11 5.06 9.66
C VAL A 4 2.05 6.58 9.82
N TYR A 5 0.86 7.18 9.73
CA TYR A 5 0.71 8.64 9.73
C TYR A 5 -0.04 9.19 10.95
N SER A 6 -1.36 9.04 10.98
CA SER A 6 -2.26 9.62 11.99
C SER A 6 -3.44 8.68 12.23
N HIS A 7 -4.57 9.21 12.67
CA HIS A 7 -5.82 8.47 12.84
C HIS A 7 -6.96 9.15 12.08
N ASP A 8 -7.92 8.35 11.63
CA ASP A 8 -9.17 8.86 11.08
C ASP A 8 -10.13 9.35 12.19
N ARG A 9 -11.33 9.79 11.81
CA ARG A 9 -12.36 10.27 12.75
C ARG A 9 -12.88 9.19 13.70
N LEU A 10 -12.70 7.92 13.37
CA LEU A 10 -13.08 6.78 14.20
C LEU A 10 -11.92 6.33 15.11
N GLY A 11 -10.78 7.04 15.09
CA GLY A 11 -9.60 6.66 15.85
C GLY A 11 -8.84 5.48 15.25
N ARG A 12 -9.12 5.09 14.01
CA ARG A 12 -8.38 4.02 13.32
C ARG A 12 -7.02 4.54 12.85
N PRO A 13 -5.92 3.84 13.14
CA PRO A 13 -4.61 4.26 12.68
C PRO A 13 -4.52 4.18 11.15
N CYS A 14 -3.89 5.18 10.55
CA CYS A 14 -3.78 5.36 9.12
C CYS A 14 -2.41 4.92 8.60
N LEU A 15 -2.42 3.87 7.79
CA LEU A 15 -1.27 3.40 7.04
C LEU A 15 -1.26 4.05 5.66
N VAL A 16 -0.20 4.79 5.33
CA VAL A 16 -0.02 5.36 4.00
C VAL A 16 0.85 4.43 3.17
N LEU A 17 0.37 4.02 1.99
CA LEU A 17 1.11 3.21 1.03
C LEU A 17 1.23 3.95 -0.30
N ARG A 18 2.43 4.00 -0.89
CA ARG A 18 2.70 4.59 -2.21
C ARG A 18 3.03 3.50 -3.20
N LEU A 19 2.07 3.13 -4.06
CA LEU A 19 2.23 2.00 -4.97
C LEU A 19 3.34 2.20 -6.00
N GLY A 20 3.50 3.42 -6.53
CA GLY A 20 4.55 3.71 -7.51
C GLY A 20 5.97 3.47 -6.97
N ASN A 21 6.15 3.47 -5.64
CA ASN A 21 7.44 3.24 -4.98
C ASN A 21 7.57 1.82 -4.41
N LEU A 22 6.51 1.00 -4.50
CA LEU A 22 6.49 -0.38 -4.02
C LEU A 22 7.00 -1.38 -5.06
N SER A 23 7.19 -0.96 -6.32
CA SER A 23 7.74 -1.80 -7.39
C SER A 23 9.19 -2.19 -7.08
N LEU A 24 9.34 -3.26 -6.31
CA LEU A 24 10.61 -3.86 -5.91
C LEU A 24 10.96 -4.95 -6.91
N THR A 25 11.08 -4.56 -8.18
CA THR A 25 11.66 -5.45 -9.19
C THR A 25 13.18 -5.39 -9.03
N SER A 26 13.76 -6.16 -8.12
CA SER A 26 15.15 -6.55 -8.24
C SER A 26 15.26 -7.65 -9.31
N SER A 27 15.36 -7.24 -10.58
CA SER A 27 16.18 -7.87 -11.63
C SER A 27 15.75 -7.41 -13.02
N SER A 28 16.40 -6.36 -13.52
CA SER A 28 16.64 -6.27 -14.97
C SER A 28 17.62 -7.40 -15.34
N PRO A 29 17.35 -8.26 -16.34
CA PRO A 29 18.39 -9.08 -16.93
C PRO A 29 19.15 -8.18 -17.92
N SER A 30 20.12 -7.42 -17.43
CA SER A 30 21.03 -6.68 -18.30
C SER A 30 22.43 -7.31 -18.28
N SER A 31 22.80 -7.79 -19.48
CA SER A 31 24.13 -8.05 -20.03
C SER A 31 24.95 -9.28 -19.59
N SER A 32 24.95 -10.26 -20.50
CA SER A 32 26.12 -11.03 -21.01
C SER A 32 26.66 -12.23 -20.20
N PRO A 33 26.94 -13.38 -20.86
CA PRO A 33 27.54 -14.55 -20.24
C PRO A 33 29.06 -14.56 -20.48
N SER A 34 29.85 -14.23 -19.47
CA SER A 34 31.29 -14.56 -19.47
C SER A 34 31.93 -14.26 -18.12
N ALA A 35 32.08 -15.30 -17.30
CA ALA A 35 33.35 -15.72 -16.70
C ALA A 35 33.10 -16.62 -15.48
N LEU A 36 33.58 -17.87 -15.57
CA LEU A 36 33.86 -18.71 -14.41
C LEU A 36 34.84 -17.97 -13.50
N SER A 37 34.53 -17.84 -12.21
CA SER A 37 35.54 -18.05 -11.16
C SER A 37 34.86 -18.41 -9.84
N SER A 38 35.32 -19.54 -9.30
CA SER A 38 35.01 -20.10 -8.01
C SER A 38 35.70 -19.31 -6.89
N SER A 39 34.96 -18.90 -5.86
CA SER A 39 35.47 -18.90 -4.49
C SER A 39 34.29 -18.86 -3.51
N ALA A 40 34.23 -19.88 -2.65
CA ALA A 40 33.29 -19.95 -1.56
C ALA A 40 33.72 -19.00 -0.44
N SER A 41 32.81 -18.12 -0.06
CA SER A 41 32.76 -17.48 1.26
C SER A 41 31.28 -17.51 1.67
N PRO A 42 30.94 -17.72 2.95
CA PRO A 42 29.56 -17.64 3.41
C PRO A 42 29.18 -16.16 3.45
N ALA A 43 28.84 -15.61 2.28
CA ALA A 43 28.25 -14.31 2.16
C ALA A 43 26.88 -14.36 2.86
N GLY A 44 26.77 -13.65 3.99
CA GLY A 44 25.47 -13.25 4.52
C GLY A 44 24.65 -12.72 3.36
N SER A 45 23.48 -13.33 3.18
CA SER A 45 22.57 -13.09 2.06
C SER A 45 22.46 -11.60 1.79
N SER A 46 22.92 -11.21 0.60
CA SER A 46 22.67 -9.95 -0.07
C SER A 46 21.33 -9.36 0.37
N GLY A 47 21.35 -8.13 0.88
CA GLY A 47 20.19 -7.42 1.44
C GLY A 47 19.04 -7.27 0.44
N GLU A 48 18.25 -8.33 0.28
CA GLU A 48 16.86 -8.24 -0.08
C GLU A 48 16.22 -7.32 0.98
N SER A 49 15.81 -6.13 0.55
CA SER A 49 14.92 -5.32 1.35
C SER A 49 13.64 -6.12 1.52
N ASP A 50 13.51 -6.85 2.64
CA ASP A 50 12.33 -7.66 2.90
C ASP A 50 11.17 -6.73 3.20
N TRP A 51 10.51 -6.30 2.13
CA TRP A 51 9.36 -5.44 2.18
C TRP A 51 8.21 -6.09 2.96
N LYS A 52 8.18 -7.42 3.11
CA LYS A 52 7.20 -8.11 3.93
C LYS A 52 7.46 -7.82 5.40
N LEU A 53 8.71 -7.90 5.86
CA LEU A 53 9.06 -7.50 7.23
C LEU A 53 8.76 -6.03 7.49
N ALA A 54 9.08 -5.15 6.53
CA ALA A 54 8.71 -3.73 6.64
C ALA A 54 7.18 -3.53 6.66
N PHE A 55 6.41 -4.30 5.89
CA PHE A 55 4.95 -4.27 5.91
C PHE A 55 4.39 -4.71 7.26
N VAL A 56 4.85 -5.86 7.77
CA VAL A 56 4.50 -6.39 9.09
C VAL A 56 4.83 -5.37 10.17
N PHE A 57 6.04 -4.79 10.15
CA PHE A 57 6.44 -3.75 11.08
C PHE A 57 5.49 -2.54 11.07
N LEU A 58 5.11 -2.06 9.88
CA LEU A 58 4.17 -0.94 9.75
C LEU A 58 2.78 -1.27 10.29
N VAL A 59 2.30 -2.50 10.09
CA VAL A 59 1.02 -2.96 10.64
C VAL A 59 1.10 -3.02 12.16
N GLU A 60 2.13 -3.67 12.72
CA GLU A 60 2.34 -3.75 14.18
C GLU A 60 2.42 -2.35 14.82
N GLU A 61 3.17 -1.43 14.20
CA GLU A 61 3.30 -0.08 14.70
C GLU A 61 1.98 0.69 14.67
N ALA A 62 1.17 0.51 13.63
CA ALA A 62 -0.18 1.05 13.57
C ALA A 62 -1.06 0.48 14.70
N LEU A 63 -1.01 -0.84 14.93
CA LEU A 63 -1.79 -1.51 15.97
C LEU A 63 -1.41 -1.05 17.40
N LYS A 64 -0.13 -0.75 17.68
CA LYS A 64 0.26 -0.19 19.00
C LYS A 64 -0.37 1.17 19.30
N SER A 65 -0.64 1.96 18.26
CA SER A 65 -1.26 3.28 18.39
C SER A 65 -2.80 3.24 18.47
N MET A 66 -3.38 2.04 18.51
CA MET A 66 -4.82 1.80 18.48
C MET A 66 -5.44 2.00 19.87
N GLY A 67 -6.59 2.69 19.92
CA GLY A 67 -7.36 2.85 21.17
C GLY A 67 -8.06 1.54 21.60
N ARG A 68 -8.57 1.49 22.84
CA ARG A 68 -9.19 0.26 23.41
C ARG A 68 -10.36 -0.30 22.61
N ASP A 69 -11.15 0.54 21.96
CA ASP A 69 -12.36 0.16 21.22
C ASP A 69 -12.17 0.23 19.69
N VAL A 70 -10.93 0.38 19.25
CA VAL A 70 -10.57 0.42 17.84
C VAL A 70 -9.94 -0.92 17.50
N GLU A 71 -10.42 -1.57 16.44
CA GLU A 71 -9.89 -2.88 16.03
C GLU A 71 -9.31 -2.87 14.63
N GLN A 72 -9.64 -1.84 13.84
CA GLN A 72 -9.34 -1.78 12.42
C GLN A 72 -8.38 -0.64 12.06
N LEU A 73 -7.60 -0.84 11.01
CA LEU A 73 -6.77 0.17 10.37
C LEU A 73 -7.43 0.72 9.10
N VAL A 74 -7.05 1.94 8.74
CA VAL A 74 -7.37 2.55 7.45
C VAL A 74 -6.10 2.65 6.61
N VAL A 75 -6.19 2.32 5.33
CA VAL A 75 -5.08 2.45 4.40
C VAL A 75 -5.35 3.60 3.45
N LEU A 76 -4.47 4.60 3.43
CA LEU A 76 -4.46 5.64 2.42
C LEU A 76 -3.45 5.26 1.34
N LEU A 77 -3.94 4.84 0.19
CA LEU A 77 -3.13 4.29 -0.89
C LEU A 77 -2.97 5.34 -2.00
N ASP A 78 -1.75 5.82 -2.19
CA ASP A 78 -1.40 6.73 -3.27
C ASP A 78 -1.03 5.94 -4.53
N ALA A 79 -1.91 5.97 -5.52
CA ALA A 79 -1.74 5.33 -6.82
C ALA A 79 -1.07 6.25 -7.86
N ARG A 80 -0.49 7.37 -7.43
CA ARG A 80 0.29 8.23 -8.32
C ARG A 80 1.46 7.45 -8.94
N ASN A 81 1.75 7.75 -10.20
CA ASN A 81 2.78 7.08 -11.00
C ASN A 81 2.59 5.57 -11.21
N VAL A 82 1.41 5.00 -10.93
CA VAL A 82 1.09 3.63 -11.34
C VAL A 82 0.88 3.53 -12.84
N SER A 83 1.47 2.51 -13.45
CA SER A 83 1.38 2.15 -14.86
C SER A 83 1.47 0.63 -15.03
N PHE A 84 1.19 0.11 -16.23
CA PHE A 84 1.30 -1.33 -16.50
C PHE A 84 2.71 -1.90 -16.25
N LYS A 85 3.76 -1.07 -16.31
CA LYS A 85 5.17 -1.51 -16.15
C LYS A 85 5.60 -1.65 -14.69
N ASN A 86 4.97 -0.92 -13.77
CA ASN A 86 5.41 -0.81 -12.38
C ASN A 86 4.28 -1.11 -11.39
N PHE A 87 3.25 -1.84 -11.81
CA PHE A 87 2.15 -2.21 -10.95
C PHE A 87 2.55 -3.43 -10.10
N PRO A 88 2.63 -3.29 -8.76
CA PRO A 88 3.19 -4.32 -7.88
C PRO A 88 2.13 -5.38 -7.53
N VAL A 89 1.64 -6.11 -8.53
CA VAL A 89 0.62 -7.17 -8.34
C VAL A 89 1.06 -8.21 -7.31
N PRO A 90 2.27 -8.81 -7.43
CA PRO A 90 2.69 -9.83 -6.48
C PRO A 90 2.73 -9.31 -5.04
N GLU A 91 3.23 -8.10 -4.84
CA GLU A 91 3.33 -7.48 -3.52
C GLU A 91 1.94 -7.19 -2.94
N ILE A 92 0.99 -6.68 -3.73
CA ILE A 92 -0.38 -6.44 -3.25
C ILE A 92 -1.06 -7.75 -2.83
N LEU A 93 -0.91 -8.82 -3.62
CA LEU A 93 -1.47 -10.13 -3.27
C LEU A 93 -0.81 -10.71 -2.02
N GLN A 94 0.51 -10.57 -1.90
CA GLN A 94 1.24 -11.03 -0.72
C GLN A 94 0.90 -10.20 0.53
N MET A 95 0.68 -8.89 0.42
CA MET A 95 0.13 -8.06 1.50
C MET A 95 -1.24 -8.55 1.94
N GLN A 96 -2.12 -8.90 0.99
CA GLN A 96 -3.42 -9.48 1.31
C GLN A 96 -3.26 -10.80 2.08
N VAL A 97 -2.37 -11.70 1.65
CA VAL A 97 -2.12 -12.97 2.34
C VAL A 97 -1.61 -12.73 3.77
N ILE A 98 -0.66 -11.80 3.95
CA ILE A 98 -0.15 -11.44 5.29
C ILE A 98 -1.27 -10.91 6.18
N LEU A 99 -2.08 -9.96 5.67
CA LEU A 99 -3.20 -9.41 6.42
C LEU A 99 -4.23 -10.49 6.79
N GLN A 100 -4.55 -11.41 5.89
CA GLN A 100 -5.52 -12.46 6.16
C GLN A 100 -5.00 -13.51 7.14
N ALA A 101 -3.72 -13.87 7.07
CA ALA A 101 -3.13 -14.92 7.89
C ALA A 101 -2.81 -14.44 9.33
N PHE A 102 -2.27 -13.23 9.47
CA PHE A 102 -1.74 -12.74 10.75
C PHE A 102 -2.58 -11.63 11.38
N TYR A 103 -3.37 -10.91 10.59
CA TYR A 103 -4.14 -9.74 11.02
C TYR A 103 -5.61 -9.82 10.56
N PRO A 104 -6.31 -10.93 10.84
CA PRO A 104 -7.66 -11.15 10.34
C PRO A 104 -8.59 -10.02 10.81
N GLU A 105 -9.45 -9.56 9.90
CA GLU A 105 -10.40 -8.46 10.10
C GLU A 105 -9.82 -7.10 10.55
N ARG A 106 -8.48 -6.95 10.62
CA ARG A 106 -7.84 -5.67 10.94
C ARG A 106 -7.94 -4.65 9.82
N LEU A 107 -7.96 -5.08 8.56
CA LEU A 107 -8.18 -4.15 7.44
C LEU A 107 -9.63 -3.64 7.46
N GLY A 108 -9.81 -2.35 7.74
CA GLY A 108 -11.13 -1.71 7.76
C GLY A 108 -11.52 -1.12 6.41
N ILE A 109 -10.71 -0.19 5.88
CA ILE A 109 -10.98 0.47 4.60
C ILE A 109 -9.67 0.85 3.90
N VAL A 110 -9.67 0.83 2.58
CA VAL A 110 -8.58 1.28 1.72
C VAL A 110 -9.11 2.40 0.82
N LEU A 111 -8.51 3.58 0.94
CA LEU A 111 -8.86 4.77 0.17
C LEU A 111 -7.76 5.00 -0.86
N VAL A 112 -8.07 4.73 -2.12
CA VAL A 112 -7.15 4.87 -3.26
C VAL A 112 -7.25 6.27 -3.84
N VAL A 113 -6.19 7.06 -3.68
CA VAL A 113 -6.04 8.44 -4.17
C VAL A 113 -5.15 8.45 -5.42
N ASN A 114 -5.32 9.45 -6.29
CA ASN A 114 -4.51 9.64 -7.51
C ASN A 114 -4.57 8.45 -8.51
N ALA A 115 -5.66 7.68 -8.53
CA ALA A 115 -5.81 6.60 -9.48
C ALA A 115 -6.09 7.11 -10.90
N ASN A 116 -5.09 6.97 -11.78
CA ASN A 116 -5.26 7.19 -13.22
C ASN A 116 -6.07 6.05 -13.87
N TRP A 117 -6.38 6.20 -15.17
CA TRP A 117 -7.16 5.20 -15.90
C TRP A 117 -6.46 3.83 -15.97
N GLN A 118 -5.12 3.80 -16.01
CA GLN A 118 -4.34 2.55 -16.04
C GLN A 118 -4.47 1.79 -14.71
N ALA A 119 -4.35 2.48 -13.58
CA ALA A 119 -4.53 1.91 -12.24
C ALA A 119 -5.92 1.31 -12.09
N LYS A 120 -6.96 1.98 -12.62
CA LYS A 120 -8.34 1.45 -12.62
C LYS A 120 -8.47 0.20 -13.48
N LEU A 121 -7.82 0.12 -14.64
CA LEU A 121 -7.84 -1.07 -15.49
C LEU A 121 -7.07 -2.25 -14.87
N LEU A 122 -5.90 -1.96 -14.31
CA LEU A 122 -5.09 -2.94 -13.57
C LEU A 122 -5.85 -3.50 -12.36
N TRP A 123 -6.58 -2.65 -11.65
CA TRP A 123 -7.47 -3.06 -10.57
C TRP A 123 -8.55 -4.04 -11.03
N LEU A 124 -9.14 -3.84 -12.21
CA LEU A 124 -10.12 -4.79 -12.76
C LEU A 124 -9.52 -6.19 -12.98
N SER A 125 -8.24 -6.27 -13.32
CA SER A 125 -7.52 -7.54 -13.47
C SER A 125 -7.22 -8.16 -12.09
N LEU A 126 -6.75 -7.34 -11.15
CA LEU A 126 -6.39 -7.78 -9.80
C LEU A 126 -7.60 -8.27 -8.98
N ARG A 127 -8.77 -7.64 -9.16
CA ARG A 127 -9.95 -7.89 -8.31
C ARG A 127 -10.41 -9.36 -8.32
N ALA A 128 -10.14 -10.12 -9.39
CA ALA A 128 -10.51 -11.53 -9.49
C ALA A 128 -9.77 -12.41 -8.47
N GLN A 129 -8.55 -12.01 -8.09
CA GLN A 129 -7.69 -12.73 -7.15
C GLN A 129 -7.95 -12.34 -5.69
N LEU A 130 -8.57 -11.18 -5.45
CA LEU A 130 -8.88 -10.69 -4.11
C LEU A 130 -10.17 -11.34 -3.58
N SER A 131 -10.25 -11.55 -2.27
CA SER A 131 -11.49 -12.02 -1.62
C SER A 131 -12.61 -10.97 -1.73
N GLY A 132 -13.88 -11.41 -1.64
CA GLY A 132 -15.03 -10.49 -1.66
C GLY A 132 -14.98 -9.44 -0.54
N SER A 133 -14.60 -9.85 0.67
CA SER A 133 -14.42 -8.96 1.83
C SER A 133 -13.31 -7.92 1.59
N THR A 134 -12.18 -8.31 0.99
CA THR A 134 -11.11 -7.36 0.66
C THR A 134 -11.58 -6.36 -0.40
N ARG A 135 -12.30 -6.81 -1.43
CA ARG A 135 -12.80 -5.94 -2.51
C ARG A 135 -13.79 -4.89 -2.01
N SER A 136 -14.71 -5.25 -1.11
CA SER A 136 -15.69 -4.30 -0.58
C SER A 136 -15.09 -3.22 0.30
N LYS A 137 -13.86 -3.41 0.78
CA LYS A 137 -13.11 -2.46 1.60
C LYS A 137 -12.30 -1.45 0.76
N ILE A 138 -12.19 -1.63 -0.56
CA ILE A 138 -11.33 -0.80 -1.43
C ILE A 138 -12.16 0.21 -2.23
N PHE A 139 -11.89 1.49 -1.99
CA PHE A 139 -12.59 2.61 -2.61
C PHE A 139 -11.64 3.42 -3.48
N PHE A 140 -11.98 3.57 -4.76
CA PHE A 140 -11.29 4.47 -5.67
C PHE A 140 -11.91 5.84 -5.60
N LEU A 141 -11.12 6.82 -5.15
CA LEU A 141 -11.63 8.16 -4.94
C LEU A 141 -11.71 8.94 -6.26
N PRO A 142 -12.64 9.90 -6.37
CA PRO A 142 -12.79 10.73 -7.56
C PRO A 142 -11.51 11.55 -7.80
N SER A 143 -11.21 11.82 -9.07
CA SER A 143 -10.06 12.65 -9.45
C SER A 143 -10.37 14.15 -9.41
N GLU A 144 -11.65 14.52 -9.29
CA GLU A 144 -12.08 15.91 -9.19
C GLU A 144 -11.80 16.46 -7.78
N PRO A 145 -11.00 17.54 -7.63
CA PRO A 145 -10.50 18.00 -6.33
C PRO A 145 -11.57 18.26 -5.27
N LYS A 146 -12.71 18.88 -5.66
CA LYS A 146 -13.82 19.17 -4.75
C LYS A 146 -14.45 17.90 -4.19
N LYS A 147 -14.81 16.96 -5.07
CA LYS A 147 -15.40 15.67 -4.69
C LYS A 147 -14.42 14.81 -3.89
N LEU A 148 -13.12 14.87 -4.25
CA LEU A 148 -12.06 14.18 -3.52
C LEU A 148 -11.98 14.69 -2.08
N ARG A 149 -11.95 16.01 -1.91
CA ARG A 149 -11.93 16.66 -0.60
C ARG A 149 -13.16 16.28 0.22
N GLU A 150 -14.36 16.49 -0.32
CA GLU A 150 -15.61 16.14 0.36
C GLU A 150 -15.62 14.68 0.83
N PHE A 151 -15.22 13.75 -0.03
CA PHE A 151 -15.18 12.33 0.30
C PHE A 151 -14.15 12.03 1.40
N LEU A 152 -12.90 12.52 1.29
CA LEU A 152 -11.86 12.27 2.29
C LEU A 152 -12.22 12.84 3.67
N LEU A 153 -12.86 14.02 3.70
CA LEU A 153 -13.23 14.67 4.96
C LEU A 153 -14.37 13.96 5.70
N THR A 154 -15.10 13.04 5.05
CA THR A 154 -16.03 12.13 5.75
C THR A 154 -15.29 11.15 6.66
N PHE A 155 -14.05 10.77 6.30
CA PHE A 155 -13.22 9.84 7.06
C PHE A 155 -12.20 10.56 7.95
N PHE A 156 -11.60 11.65 7.48
CA PHE A 156 -10.49 12.32 8.16
C PHE A 156 -10.82 13.78 8.53
N GLU A 157 -10.19 14.26 9.60
CA GLU A 157 -9.97 15.70 9.78
C GLU A 157 -8.91 16.19 8.79
N GLU A 158 -9.07 17.39 8.25
CA GLU A 158 -8.14 17.93 7.24
C GLU A 158 -6.70 18.02 7.78
N SER A 159 -6.54 18.39 9.06
CA SER A 159 -5.24 18.44 9.75
C SER A 159 -4.56 17.07 9.92
N ARG A 160 -5.32 15.98 9.80
CA ARG A 160 -4.85 14.60 9.94
C ARG A 160 -4.56 13.93 8.61
N LEU A 161 -4.67 14.64 7.50
CA LEU A 161 -4.27 14.15 6.18
C LEU A 161 -2.81 14.51 5.87
N PRO A 162 -2.07 13.62 5.19
CA PRO A 162 -0.72 13.94 4.74
C PRO A 162 -0.70 15.16 3.80
N LYS A 163 0.35 16.00 3.90
CA LYS A 163 0.52 17.19 3.04
C LYS A 163 0.36 16.90 1.55
N TRP A 164 0.90 15.77 1.07
CA TRP A 164 0.81 15.38 -0.34
C TRP A 164 -0.64 15.09 -0.79
N CYS A 165 -1.50 14.67 0.14
CA CYS A 165 -2.91 14.38 -0.12
C CYS A 165 -3.72 15.68 -0.16
N LEU A 166 -3.42 16.63 0.73
CA LEU A 166 -4.02 17.97 0.70
C LEU A 166 -3.71 18.73 -0.60
N GLN A 167 -2.52 18.52 -1.18
CA GLN A 167 -2.15 19.06 -2.49
C GLN A 167 -3.02 18.53 -3.64
N CYS A 168 -3.81 17.47 -3.44
CA CYS A 168 -4.77 17.00 -4.44
C CYS A 168 -6.10 17.79 -4.41
N PHE A 169 -6.27 18.71 -3.46
CA PHE A 169 -7.49 19.54 -3.34
C PHE A 169 -7.44 20.82 -4.17
N SER A 170 -6.26 21.19 -4.69
CA SER A 170 -6.02 22.37 -5.52
C SER A 170 -6.16 22.09 -7.01
#